data_AF-E6LGC0-F1
#
_entry.id   AF-E6LGC0-F1
#
_cell.length_a   1.000
_cell.length_b   1.000
_cell.length_c   1.000
_cell.angle_alpha   90.00
_cell.angle_beta   90.00
_cell.angle_gamma   90.00
#
_symmetry.space_group_name_H-M   'P 1'
#
loop_
_entity.id
_entity.type
_entity.pdbx_description
1 polymer ?
#
loop_
_entity_poly.entity_id
_entity_poly.type
_entity_poly.pdbx_seq_one_letter_code
_entity_poly.pdbx_strand_id
1 'polypeptide(L)'
;MNIQKALIELTINGVVTCKHLADFYDTFHEDKEFTDVVKVLSGSIVIDMAQLKEELYASEDAHLLGAVEYMQKYYPSAISLIELIPKEKRKFIH
;
A
#
# COMPACT_ATOMS: atom_id res chain seq x y z
N MET A 1 -3.76 -17.00 6.18
CA MET A 1 -2.39 -16.65 5.74
C MET A 1 -1.64 -16.10 6.95
N ASN A 2 -0.35 -16.39 7.14
CA ASN A 2 0.44 -15.75 8.21
C ASN A 2 1.24 -14.57 7.64
N ILE A 3 1.69 -13.67 8.51
CA ILE A 3 2.34 -12.42 8.11
C ILE A 3 3.66 -12.64 7.38
N GLN A 4 4.43 -13.66 7.75
CA GLN A 4 5.71 -14.00 7.10
C GLN A 4 5.51 -14.43 5.64
N LYS A 5 4.47 -15.23 5.37
CA LYS A 5 4.14 -15.63 4.00
C LYS A 5 3.69 -14.43 3.16
N ALA A 6 2.84 -13.57 3.73
CA ALA A 6 2.39 -12.35 3.05
C ALA A 6 3.56 -11.39 2.73
N LEU A 7 4.51 -11.24 3.67
CA LEU A 7 5.74 -10.47 3.44
C LEU A 7 6.52 -11.03 2.24
N ILE A 8 6.75 -12.34 2.21
CA ILE A 8 7.50 -12.99 1.11
C ILE A 8 6.80 -12.75 -0.22
N GLU A 9 5.48 -12.90 -0.29
CA GLU A 9 4.70 -12.67 -1.51
C GLU A 9 4.81 -11.22 -2.01
N LEU A 10 4.68 -10.23 -1.11
CA LEU A 10 4.80 -8.82 -1.47
C LEU A 10 6.23 -8.45 -1.92
N THR A 11 7.25 -9.02 -1.28
CA THR A 11 8.65 -8.69 -1.56
C THR A 11 9.24 -9.40 -2.77
N ILE A 12 8.77 -10.62 -3.10
CA ILE A 12 9.16 -11.31 -4.35
C ILE A 12 8.66 -10.53 -5.56
N ASN A 13 7.41 -10.05 -5.51
CA ASN A 13 6.87 -9.23 -6.58
C ASN A 13 7.59 -7.88 -6.66
N GLY A 14 7.95 -7.30 -5.50
CA GLY A 14 8.67 -6.03 -5.37
C GLY A 14 7.85 -4.81 -5.80
N VAL A 15 6.77 -5.02 -6.55
CA VAL A 15 5.80 -4.02 -6.99
C VAL A 15 4.46 -4.35 -6.34
N VAL A 16 3.90 -3.40 -5.60
CA VAL A 16 2.65 -3.58 -4.87
C VAL A 16 1.71 -2.42 -5.12
N THR A 17 0.42 -2.66 -5.06
CA THR A 17 -0.60 -1.63 -5.32
C THR A 17 -1.20 -1.12 -4.02
N CYS A 18 -1.97 -0.02 -4.08
CA CYS A 18 -2.74 0.47 -2.92
C CYS A 18 -3.63 -0.62 -2.33
N LYS A 19 -4.23 -1.48 -3.17
CA LYS A 19 -5.03 -2.61 -2.68
C LYS A 19 -4.21 -3.63 -1.90
N HIS A 20 -3.06 -4.05 -2.42
CA HIS A 20 -2.17 -4.98 -1.71
C HIS A 20 -1.74 -4.43 -0.34
N LEU A 21 -1.44 -3.13 -0.26
CA LEU A 21 -1.07 -2.46 0.98
C LEU A 21 -2.24 -2.40 1.98
N ALA A 22 -3.44 -2.06 1.52
CA ALA A 22 -4.63 -2.04 2.36
C ALA A 22 -4.97 -3.43 2.89
N ASP A 23 -5.02 -4.44 2.00
CA ASP A 23 -5.32 -5.82 2.36
C ASP A 23 -4.28 -6.35 3.38
N PHE A 24 -3.00 -5.99 3.23
CA PHE A 24 -1.95 -6.34 4.19
C PHE A 24 -2.16 -5.68 5.55
N TYR A 25 -2.43 -4.37 5.58
CA TYR A 25 -2.64 -3.63 6.83
C TYR A 25 -3.87 -4.14 7.58
N ASP A 26 -5.00 -4.27 6.90
CA ASP A 26 -6.26 -4.73 7.50
C ASP A 26 -6.11 -6.14 8.12
N THR A 27 -5.31 -7.00 7.47
CA THR A 27 -5.10 -8.37 7.95
C THR A 27 -4.12 -8.43 9.13
N PHE A 28 -3.08 -7.60 9.16
CA PHE A 28 -1.91 -7.83 10.03
C PHE A 28 -1.54 -6.69 10.98
N HIS A 29 -2.23 -5.54 10.99
CA HIS A 29 -1.81 -4.39 11.82
C HIS A 29 -1.77 -4.69 13.33
N GLU A 30 -2.53 -5.68 13.81
CA GLU A 30 -2.52 -6.13 15.21
C GLU A 30 -1.54 -7.29 15.47
N ASP A 31 -0.88 -7.82 14.43
CA ASP A 31 0.08 -8.92 14.57
C ASP A 31 1.34 -8.44 15.31
N LYS A 32 1.84 -9.27 16.24
CA LYS A 32 3.04 -8.98 17.04
C LYS A 32 4.28 -8.72 16.18
N GLU A 33 4.38 -9.31 14.99
CA GLU A 33 5.52 -9.19 14.08
C GLU A 33 5.36 -8.00 13.11
N PHE A 34 4.21 -7.32 13.12
CA PHE A 34 3.85 -6.29 12.13
C PHE A 34 4.91 -5.20 11.99
N THR A 35 5.37 -4.64 13.11
CA THR A 35 6.38 -3.56 13.11
C THR A 35 7.69 -3.99 12.45
N ASP A 36 8.13 -5.23 12.65
CA ASP A 36 9.36 -5.72 12.06
C ASP A 36 9.19 -6.03 10.57
N VAL A 37 8.03 -6.56 10.19
CA VAL A 37 7.68 -6.79 8.79
C VAL A 37 7.60 -5.49 7.99
N VAL A 38 7.02 -4.42 8.56
CA VAL A 38 6.97 -3.10 7.91
C VAL A 38 8.36 -2.53 7.65
N LYS A 39 9.32 -2.73 8.57
CA LYS A 39 10.72 -2.32 8.35
C LYS A 39 11.32 -3.02 7.15
N VAL A 40 11.05 -4.32 6.97
CA VAL A 40 11.52 -5.08 5.80
C VAL A 40 10.84 -4.57 4.54
N LEU A 41 9.51 -4.48 4.53
CA LEU A 41 8.73 -3.96 3.39
C LEU A 41 9.28 -2.61 2.92
N SER A 42 9.54 -1.67 3.84
CA SER A 42 10.03 -0.34 3.50
C SER A 42 11.26 -0.33 2.58
N GLY A 43 12.12 -1.35 2.64
CA GLY A 43 13.32 -1.45 1.80
C GLY A 43 13.13 -2.27 0.52
N SER A 44 12.02 -2.98 0.39
CA SER A 44 11.88 -4.09 -0.55
C SER A 44 10.75 -3.92 -1.58
N ILE A 45 9.87 -2.92 -1.42
CA ILE A 45 8.75 -2.70 -2.33
C ILE A 45 8.81 -1.32 -3.02
N VAL A 46 8.16 -1.24 -4.18
CA VAL A 46 7.73 0.00 -4.83
C VAL A 46 6.21 -0.02 -4.98
N ILE A 47 5.60 1.13 -4.78
CA ILE A 47 4.15 1.31 -4.80
C ILE A 47 3.73 1.72 -6.21
N ASP A 48 3.05 0.82 -6.90
CA ASP A 48 2.46 1.05 -8.19
C ASP A 48 1.10 1.76 -8.04
N MET A 49 1.05 2.96 -8.61
CA MET A 49 -0.13 3.83 -8.59
C MET A 49 -1.01 3.65 -9.82
N ALA A 50 -0.67 2.76 -10.77
CA ALA A 50 -1.46 2.52 -11.98
C ALA A 50 -2.89 2.07 -11.63
N GLN A 51 -3.03 1.07 -10.75
CA GLN A 51 -4.33 0.59 -10.27
C GLN A 51 -5.19 1.75 -9.73
N LEU A 52 -4.62 2.58 -8.85
CA LEU A 52 -5.33 3.70 -8.24
C LEU A 52 -5.74 4.76 -9.27
N LYS A 53 -4.91 5.02 -10.27
CA LYS A 53 -5.21 5.98 -11.34
C LYS A 53 -6.32 5.49 -12.24
N GLU A 54 -6.30 4.21 -12.61
CA GLU A 54 -7.35 3.60 -13.41
C GLU A 54 -8.69 3.62 -12.68
N GLU A 55 -8.69 3.28 -11.39
CA GLU A 55 -9.87 3.35 -10.53
C GLU A 55 -10.40 4.77 -10.37
N LEU A 56 -9.51 5.75 -10.13
CA LEU A 56 -9.90 7.17 -10.07
C LEU A 56 -10.53 7.61 -11.39
N TYR A 57 -9.89 7.32 -12.53
CA TYR A 57 -10.38 7.71 -13.85
C TYR A 57 -11.76 7.10 -14.17
N ALA A 58 -11.99 5.87 -13.74
CA ALA A 58 -13.27 5.18 -13.93
C ALA A 58 -14.34 5.58 -12.89
N SER A 59 -13.97 6.28 -11.82
CA SER A 59 -14.89 6.65 -10.74
C SER A 59 -15.65 7.94 -11.04
N GLU A 60 -16.80 8.10 -10.36
CA GLU A 60 -17.56 9.36 -10.36
C GLU A 60 -16.75 10.53 -9.77
N ASP A 61 -15.70 10.24 -9.02
CA ASP A 61 -14.82 11.21 -8.39
C ASP A 61 -13.69 11.72 -9.31
N ALA A 62 -13.57 11.22 -10.56
CA ALA A 62 -12.48 11.56 -11.48
C ALA A 62 -12.29 13.08 -11.71
N HIS A 63 -13.37 13.86 -11.59
CA HIS A 63 -13.36 15.31 -11.73
C HIS A 63 -13.35 16.06 -10.39
N LEU A 64 -13.45 15.35 -9.28
CA LEU A 64 -13.61 15.89 -7.94
C LEU A 64 -12.36 15.69 -7.07
N LEU A 65 -11.67 14.56 -7.24
CA LEU A 65 -10.56 14.13 -6.39
C LEU A 65 -9.27 13.99 -7.19
N GLY A 66 -8.14 14.32 -6.56
CA GLY A 66 -6.83 13.87 -7.00
C GLY A 66 -6.55 12.44 -6.51
N ALA A 67 -5.43 11.87 -6.96
CA ALA A 67 -5.05 10.50 -6.59
C ALA A 67 -4.85 10.33 -5.07
N VAL A 68 -4.33 11.34 -4.38
CA VAL A 68 -4.12 11.27 -2.93
C VAL A 68 -5.46 11.27 -2.20
N GLU A 69 -6.37 12.16 -2.59
CA GLU A 69 -7.70 12.27 -2.01
C GLU A 69 -8.54 11.00 -2.29
N TYR A 70 -8.41 10.44 -3.49
CA TYR A 70 -9.03 9.17 -3.86
C TYR A 70 -8.52 8.02 -2.98
N MET A 71 -7.19 7.92 -2.80
CA MET A 71 -6.58 6.93 -1.91
C MET A 71 -7.02 7.13 -0.45
N GLN A 72 -7.17 8.37 0.02
CA GLN A 72 -7.68 8.65 1.37
C GLN A 72 -9.12 8.17 1.55
N LYS A 73 -9.95 8.34 0.52
CA LYS A 73 -11.36 7.94 0.54
C LYS A 73 -11.55 6.42 0.44
N TYR A 74 -10.78 5.75 -0.42
CA TYR A 74 -11.02 4.35 -0.79
C TYR A 74 -9.99 3.35 -0.25
N TYR A 75 -8.79 3.80 0.14
CA TYR A 75 -7.71 2.98 0.68
C TYR A 75 -7.06 3.59 1.94
N PRO A 76 -7.85 3.96 2.98
CA PRO A 76 -7.31 4.55 4.20
C PRO A 76 -6.25 3.66 4.88
N SER A 77 -6.45 2.33 4.85
CA SER A 77 -5.50 1.36 5.41
C SER A 77 -4.16 1.32 4.67
N ALA A 78 -4.18 1.53 3.35
CA ALA A 78 -2.94 1.66 2.58
C ALA A 78 -2.16 2.90 3.03
N ILE A 79 -2.86 4.01 3.30
CA ILE A 79 -2.22 5.22 3.84
C ILE A 79 -1.62 4.95 5.19
N SER A 80 -2.35 4.29 6.11
CA SER A 80 -1.81 3.93 7.41
C SER A 80 -0.52 3.12 7.30
N LEU A 81 -0.43 2.18 6.37
CA LEU A 81 0.81 1.43 6.11
C LEU A 81 1.91 2.30 5.51
N ILE A 82 1.60 3.14 4.53
CA ILE A 82 2.56 4.04 3.87
C ILE A 82 3.12 5.07 4.87
N GLU A 83 2.31 5.54 5.80
CA GLU A 83 2.73 6.49 6.82
C GLU A 83 3.77 5.90 7.78
N LEU A 84 3.74 4.59 8.02
CA LEU A 84 4.75 3.85 8.79
C LEU A 84 6.06 3.65 8.03
N ILE A 85 6.05 3.77 6.70
CA ILE A 85 7.27 3.72 5.87
C ILE A 85 7.97 5.09 5.95
N PRO A 86 9.28 5.16 6.27
CA PRO A 86 10.03 6.42 6.24
C PRO A 86 9.95 7.11 4.88
N LYS A 87 9.79 8.44 4.84
CA LYS A 87 9.52 9.20 3.62
C LYS A 87 10.56 8.95 2.51
N GLU A 88 11.83 8.85 2.88
CA GLU A 88 12.97 8.61 1.99
C GLU A 88 13.00 7.21 1.39
N LYS A 89 12.24 6.27 1.96
CA LYS A 89 12.10 4.90 1.49
C LYS A 89 10.85 4.66 0.65
N ARG A 90 9.89 5.60 0.66
CA ARG A 90 8.67 5.50 -0.16
C ARG A 90 9.03 5.67 -1.62
N LYS A 91 8.84 4.62 -2.41
CA LYS A 91 9.06 4.63 -3.86
C LYS A 91 7.73 4.42 -4.56
N PHE A 92 7.39 5.34 -5.47
CA PHE A 92 6.16 5.28 -6.25
C PHE A 92 6.49 5.18 -7.74
N ILE A 93 5.76 4.33 -8.46
CA ILE A 93 5.87 4.18 -9.92
C ILE A 93 4.49 4.32 -10.58
N HIS A 94 4.51 4.39 -11.92
CA HIS A 94 3.34 4.57 -12.79
C HIS A 94 3.41 3.60 -13.96
#